data_AF-A0AB36I2S3-F1
#
_entry.id   AF-A0AB36I2S3-F1
#
_cell.length_a   1.000
_cell.length_b   1.000
_cell.length_c   1.000
_cell.angle_alpha   90.00
_cell.angle_beta   90.00
_cell.angle_gamma   90.00
#
_symmetry.space_group_name_H-M   'P 1'
#
loop_
_entity.id
_entity.type
_entity.pdbx_description
1 polymer ?
#
loop_
_entity_poly.entity_id
_entity_poly.type
_entity_poly.pdbx_seq_one_letter_code
_entity_poly.pdbx_strand_id
1 'polypeptide(L)'
;MTNAALFLRVYPELAKEKIDQIVFMGGAMGLGNWRPSVEFNIFVDPEAAKIVMNFGIPLVMAPLNVTHKAQIMKTEIEQIVEIDNPVGKAFFDYGLD
;
A
#
# COMPACT_ATOMS: atom_id res chain seq x y z
N MET A 1 1.12 -1.06 -8.47
CA MET A 1 2.57 -1.38 -8.59
C MET A 1 3.22 -0.91 -9.89
N THR A 2 2.45 -0.52 -10.91
CA THR A 2 2.90 -0.17 -12.26
C THR A 2 4.06 0.83 -12.33
N ASN A 3 3.96 1.97 -11.65
CA ASN A 3 5.02 3.00 -11.68
C ASN A 3 6.33 2.52 -11.05
N ALA A 4 6.25 1.79 -9.94
CA ALA A 4 7.42 1.21 -9.29
C ALA A 4 8.09 0.19 -10.22
N ALA A 5 7.31 -0.72 -10.81
CA ALA A 5 7.84 -1.68 -11.78
C ALA A 5 8.49 -1.00 -12.98
N LEU A 6 7.88 0.07 -13.52
CA LEU A 6 8.47 0.84 -14.61
C LEU A 6 9.82 1.44 -14.20
N PHE A 7 9.90 2.08 -13.04
CA PHE A 7 11.16 2.66 -12.54
C PHE A 7 12.26 1.60 -12.40
N LEU A 8 11.95 0.46 -11.77
CA LEU A 8 12.88 -0.65 -11.58
C LEU A 8 13.37 -1.23 -12.92
N ARG A 9 12.51 -1.22 -13.95
CA ARG A 9 12.85 -1.70 -15.30
C ARG A 9 13.70 -0.71 -16.09
N VAL A 10 13.42 0.59 -15.97
CA VAL A 10 14.12 1.64 -16.74
C VAL A 10 15.47 1.98 -16.11
N TYR A 11 15.58 1.95 -14.78
CA TYR A 11 16.79 2.32 -14.05
C TYR A 11 17.27 1.23 -13.08
N PRO A 12 17.57 0.00 -13.57
CA PRO A 12 17.80 -1.14 -12.70
C PRO A 12 19.05 -1.01 -11.80
N GLU A 13 20.15 -0.46 -12.33
CA GLU A 13 21.39 -0.30 -11.56
C GLU A 13 21.26 0.80 -10.50
N LEU A 14 20.63 1.92 -10.85
CA LEU A 14 20.34 3.00 -9.90
C LEU A 14 19.45 2.50 -8.77
N ALA A 15 18.42 1.71 -9.10
CA ALA A 15 17.52 1.13 -8.11
C ALA A 15 18.29 0.23 -7.13
N LYS A 16 19.16 -0.66 -7.62
CA LYS A 16 19.97 -1.54 -6.75
C LYS A 16 20.99 -0.78 -5.91
N GLU A 17 21.54 0.33 -6.42
CA GLU A 17 22.54 1.12 -5.71
C GLU A 17 21.92 2.04 -4.65
N LYS A 18 20.73 2.60 -4.90
CA LYS A 18 20.15 3.69 -4.10
C LYS A 18 18.94 3.32 -3.27
N ILE A 19 18.30 2.18 -3.53
CA ILE A 19 17.11 1.76 -2.78
C ILE A 19 17.50 0.63 -1.83
N ASP A 20 17.47 0.94 -0.54
CA ASP A 20 17.76 -0.04 0.50
C ASP A 20 16.59 -1.04 0.71
N GLN A 21 15.35 -0.57 0.52
CA GLN A 21 14.15 -1.38 0.76
C GLN A 21 12.93 -0.85 0.01
N ILE A 22 12.04 -1.75 -0.39
CA ILE A 22 10.70 -1.41 -0.88
C ILE A 22 9.66 -1.88 0.14
N VAL A 23 8.85 -0.93 0.62
CA VAL A 23 7.73 -1.19 1.55
C VAL A 23 6.42 -0.88 0.83
N PHE A 24 5.48 -1.82 0.81
CA PHE A 24 4.19 -1.61 0.17
C PHE A 24 3.04 -2.33 0.88
N MET A 25 1.84 -1.75 0.77
CA MET A 25 0.60 -2.44 1.11
C MET A 25 0.15 -3.25 -0.09
N GLY A 26 -0.13 -4.52 0.12
CA GLY A 26 -0.62 -5.39 -0.94
C GLY A 26 -0.67 -6.84 -0.51
N GLY A 27 -1.45 -7.62 -1.25
CA GLY A 27 -1.61 -9.04 -0.98
C GLY A 27 -2.47 -9.35 0.25
N ALA A 28 -2.79 -10.62 0.39
CA ALA A 28 -3.56 -11.13 1.51
C ALA A 28 -3.14 -12.56 1.83
N MET A 29 -3.13 -12.92 3.10
CA MET A 29 -2.97 -14.29 3.54
C MET A 29 -4.36 -14.86 3.86
N GLY A 30 -4.87 -15.71 2.96
CA GLY A 30 -6.23 -16.24 3.03
C GLY A 30 -7.22 -15.42 2.22
N LEU A 31 -7.98 -14.54 2.90
CA LEU A 31 -9.09 -13.80 2.30
C LEU A 31 -8.63 -12.50 1.60
N GLY A 32 -8.98 -12.34 0.33
CA GLY A 32 -8.81 -11.09 -0.42
C GLY A 32 -9.96 -10.11 -0.23
N ASN A 33 -9.73 -8.83 -0.59
CA ASN A 33 -10.76 -7.77 -0.57
C ASN A 33 -11.41 -7.54 -1.95
N TRP A 34 -10.85 -8.10 -3.03
CA TRP A 34 -11.38 -7.93 -4.39
C TRP A 34 -12.01 -9.20 -4.95
N ARG A 35 -11.35 -10.34 -4.75
CA ARG A 35 -11.88 -11.71 -4.96
C ARG A 35 -11.54 -12.56 -3.74
N PRO A 36 -12.14 -13.75 -3.53
CA PRO A 36 -11.97 -14.52 -2.30
C PRO A 36 -10.52 -14.71 -1.85
N SER A 37 -9.56 -14.75 -2.79
CA SER A 37 -8.12 -14.89 -2.52
C SER A 37 -7.24 -13.78 -3.14
N VAL A 38 -7.83 -12.67 -3.60
CA VAL A 38 -7.07 -11.62 -4.31
C VAL A 38 -7.27 -10.25 -3.67
N GLU A 39 -6.15 -9.59 -3.41
CA GLU A 39 -6.09 -8.20 -2.95
C GLU A 39 -6.05 -7.22 -4.13
N PHE A 40 -6.72 -6.07 -3.98
CA PHE A 40 -6.93 -5.07 -5.03
C PHE A 40 -5.64 -4.56 -5.69
N ASN A 41 -4.64 -4.11 -4.93
CA ASN A 41 -3.41 -3.53 -5.48
C ASN A 41 -2.60 -4.56 -6.29
N ILE A 42 -2.65 -5.83 -5.91
CA ILE A 42 -2.06 -6.94 -6.68
C ILE A 42 -2.91 -7.28 -7.90
N PHE A 43 -4.24 -7.25 -7.79
CA PHE A 43 -5.15 -7.51 -8.91
C PHE A 43 -5.04 -6.48 -10.03
N VAL A 44 -4.89 -5.20 -9.67
CA VAL A 44 -4.86 -4.08 -10.63
C VAL A 44 -3.70 -4.22 -11.62
N ASP A 45 -2.55 -4.75 -11.16
CA ASP A 45 -1.40 -5.00 -12.03
C ASP A 45 -0.51 -6.14 -11.48
N PRO A 46 -0.86 -7.40 -11.76
CA PRO A 46 -0.13 -8.57 -11.26
C PRO A 46 1.25 -8.70 -11.92
N GLU A 47 1.44 -8.19 -13.14
CA GLU A 47 2.72 -8.21 -13.82
C GLU A 47 3.73 -7.26 -13.16
N ALA A 48 3.29 -6.04 -12.85
CA ALA A 48 4.11 -5.10 -12.10
C ALA A 48 4.43 -5.62 -10.70
N ALA A 49 3.47 -6.24 -10.01
CA ALA A 49 3.72 -6.89 -8.73
C ALA A 49 4.80 -7.98 -8.85
N LYS A 50 4.71 -8.83 -9.89
CA LYS A 50 5.73 -9.85 -10.16
C LYS A 50 7.11 -9.24 -10.42
N ILE A 51 7.19 -8.14 -11.16
CA ILE A 51 8.47 -7.44 -11.41
C ILE A 51 9.08 -6.95 -10.10
N VAL A 52 8.30 -6.22 -9.29
CA VAL A 52 8.79 -5.64 -8.03
C VAL A 52 9.20 -6.74 -7.04
N MET A 53 8.38 -7.79 -6.91
CA MET A 53 8.64 -8.89 -5.99
C MET A 53 9.89 -9.70 -6.35
N ASN A 54 10.24 -9.77 -7.64
CA ASN A 54 11.41 -10.52 -8.12
C ASN A 54 12.63 -9.63 -8.43
N PHE A 55 12.58 -8.34 -8.12
CA PHE A 55 13.64 -7.41 -8.51
C PHE A 55 14.96 -7.60 -7.73
N GLY A 56 14.89 -8.19 -6.53
CA GLY A 56 16.06 -8.53 -5.71
C GLY A 56 16.49 -7.49 -4.68
N ILE A 57 15.68 -6.43 -4.48
CA ILE A 57 15.82 -5.49 -3.35
C ILE A 57 15.04 -6.03 -2.15
N PRO A 58 15.48 -5.85 -0.89
CA PRO A 58 14.70 -6.21 0.29
C PRO A 58 13.26 -5.66 0.25
N LEU A 59 12.29 -6.50 0.59
CA LEU A 59 10.87 -6.17 0.53
C LEU A 59 10.20 -6.30 1.90
N VAL A 60 9.30 -5.37 2.21
CA VAL A 60 8.31 -5.51 3.29
C VAL A 60 6.93 -5.33 2.71
N MET A 61 6.08 -6.33 2.91
CA MET A 61 4.69 -6.32 2.48
C MET A 61 3.78 -6.20 3.69
N ALA A 62 2.86 -5.23 3.67
CA ALA A 62 1.78 -5.09 4.63
C ALA A 62 0.48 -5.64 4.01
N PRO A 63 0.11 -6.91 4.26
CA PRO A 63 -1.10 -7.50 3.70
C PRO A 63 -2.37 -7.04 4.42
N LEU A 64 -3.54 -7.37 3.85
CA LEU A 64 -4.84 -7.11 4.47
C LEU A 64 -4.96 -7.62 5.93
N ASN A 65 -4.29 -8.71 6.27
CA ASN A 65 -4.29 -9.26 7.62
C ASN A 65 -3.68 -8.30 8.66
N VAL A 66 -2.77 -7.42 8.24
CA VAL A 66 -2.17 -6.38 9.10
C VAL A 66 -3.10 -5.16 9.13
N THR A 67 -3.61 -4.73 7.99
CA THR A 67 -4.46 -3.52 7.93
C THR A 67 -5.81 -3.74 8.62
N HIS A 68 -6.37 -4.95 8.60
CA HIS A 68 -7.58 -5.30 9.36
C HIS A 68 -7.38 -5.31 10.88
N LYS A 69 -6.13 -5.31 11.37
CA LYS A 69 -5.82 -5.20 12.80
C LYS A 69 -5.48 -3.77 13.23
N ALA A 70 -5.19 -2.89 12.28
CA ALA A 70 -4.78 -1.50 12.51
C ALA A 70 -5.86 -0.55 11.98
N GLN A 71 -7.08 -0.67 12.53
CA GLN A 71 -8.20 0.18 12.17
C GLN A 71 -8.16 1.48 12.98
N ILE A 72 -8.53 2.58 12.33
CA ILE A 72 -8.76 3.87 12.99
C ILE A 72 -10.21 3.89 13.50
N MET A 73 -10.38 4.18 14.78
CA MET A 73 -11.65 4.28 15.46
C MET A 73 -12.17 5.70 15.44
N LYS A 74 -13.48 5.86 15.65
CA LYS A 74 -14.16 7.17 15.62
C LYS A 74 -13.48 8.21 16.52
N THR A 75 -13.03 7.83 17.71
CA THR A 75 -12.35 8.73 18.65
C THR A 75 -11.02 9.26 18.10
N GLU A 76 -10.30 8.46 17.31
CA GLU A 76 -9.06 8.88 16.65
C GLU A 76 -9.36 9.79 15.45
N ILE A 77 -10.47 9.56 14.74
CA ILE A 77 -10.93 10.47 13.68
C ILE A 77 -11.28 11.84 14.26
N GLU A 78 -11.98 11.88 15.40
CA GLU A 78 -12.32 13.13 16.10
C GLU A 78 -11.05 13.90 16.47
N GLN A 79 -10.02 13.23 16.98
CA GLN A 79 -8.72 13.83 17.27
C GLN A 79 -8.02 14.39 16.02
N ILE A 80 -8.15 13.74 14.86
CA ILE A 80 -7.58 14.23 13.60
C ILE A 80 -8.27 15.52 13.15
N VAL A 81 -9.58 15.64 13.36
CA VAL A 81 -10.35 16.85 13.02
C VAL A 81 -9.97 18.02 13.93
N GLU A 82 -9.66 17.76 15.19
CA GLU A 82 -9.24 18.78 16.17
C GLU A 82 -7.91 19.48 15.83
N ILE A 83 -7.11 18.94 14.92
CA ILE A 83 -5.87 19.60 14.43
C ILE A 83 -6.19 20.93 13.71
N ASP A 84 -7.46 21.15 13.32
CA ASP A 84 -7.98 22.39 12.72
C ASP A 84 -7.21 22.83 11.46
N ASN A 85 -7.17 21.93 10.47
CA ASN A 85 -6.59 22.24 9.17
C ASN A 85 -7.40 21.58 8.03
N PRO A 86 -7.17 22.01 6.77
CA PRO A 86 -7.93 21.49 5.63
C PRO A 86 -7.81 19.97 5.41
N VAL A 87 -6.70 19.35 5.83
CA VAL A 87 -6.46 17.91 5.67
C VAL A 87 -7.27 17.11 6.68
N GLY A 88 -7.30 17.54 7.94
CA GLY A 88 -8.11 16.91 8.98
C GLY A 88 -9.60 16.94 8.65
N LYS A 89 -10.07 18.07 8.12
CA LYS A 89 -11.45 18.22 7.63
C LYS A 89 -11.76 17.29 6.45
N ALA A 90 -10.88 17.24 5.44
CA ALA A 90 -11.05 16.34 4.30
C ALA A 90 -11.05 14.86 4.70
N PHE A 91 -10.25 14.47 5.69
CA PHE A 91 -10.22 13.10 6.19
C PHE A 91 -11.57 12.65 6.77
N PHE A 92 -12.27 13.55 7.48
CA PHE A 92 -13.61 13.30 7.99
C PHE A 92 -14.67 13.30 6.88
N ASP A 93 -14.66 14.31 6.01
CA ASP A 93 -15.69 14.53 4.98
C ASP A 93 -15.77 13.39 3.95
N TYR A 94 -14.67 12.65 3.71
CA TYR A 94 -14.60 11.55 2.74
C TYR A 94 -14.42 10.16 3.37
N GLY A 95 -14.30 10.08 4.70
CA GLY A 95 -13.94 8.85 5.43
C GLY A 95 -15.12 8.08 6.04
N LEU A 96 -16.33 8.64 6.03
CA LEU A 96 -17.51 8.10 6.71
C LEU A 96 -18.74 8.11 5.78
N ASP A 97 -18.74 7.22 4.78
CA ASP A 97 -19.95 6.75 4.07
C ASP A 97 -20.11 5.23 4.28
#